data_AF-A0AAJ1D4U3-F1
#
_entry.id   AF-A0AAJ1D4U3-F1
#
_cell.length_a   1.000
_cell.length_b   1.000
_cell.length_c   1.000
_cell.angle_alpha   90.00
_cell.angle_beta   90.00
_cell.angle_gamma   90.00
#
_symmetry.space_group_name_H-M   'P 1'
#
loop_
_entity.id
_entity.type
_entity.pdbx_description
1 polymer ?
#
loop_
_entity_poly.entity_id
_entity_poly.type
_entity_poly.pdbx_seq_one_letter_code
_entity_poly.pdbx_strand_id
1 'polypeptide(L)'
;MINNDIKNLPKFGKLNTEHPIFTNERVYKDIKSCKEREEFESKVLYSIEDAIEKSQLKSGMTISFHHHFRDGDFVLNKVMEVIAKKGIKDLTLAASSLLSVHSPLIEHVKNGVVTRIETSGLRGELAEAVSKGLLDIPVVFRSHGGRAYAIKNGDIKIDVAFLGAPSCDSFGNANGYSRDHDNGIICGSLGYAKTDAQYASCVIVLTDNLVPFPNVPAGIFQSDVDYVVKVDAIGDPNGIMSGATRFTKNPKELLIAETTAEVIEQSGVFKDGFSFQMGSGGASLATARFLREKMLKKNIKADF
;
A
#
# COMPACT_ATOMS: atom_id res chain seq x y z
N MET A 1 -46.05 39.11 -23.18
CA MET A 1 -45.16 38.58 -22.13
C MET A 1 -44.83 37.14 -22.51
N ILE A 2 -43.59 36.86 -22.91
CA ILE A 2 -43.16 35.50 -23.25
C ILE A 2 -42.99 34.77 -21.92
N ASN A 3 -43.78 33.72 -21.71
CA ASN A 3 -43.80 32.94 -20.49
C ASN A 3 -42.54 32.06 -20.45
N ASN A 4 -41.47 32.56 -19.85
CA ASN A 4 -40.16 31.90 -19.73
C ASN A 4 -40.15 30.76 -18.68
N ASP A 5 -41.22 29.98 -18.60
CA ASP A 5 -41.23 28.81 -17.73
C ASP A 5 -40.51 27.67 -18.44
N ILE A 6 -39.30 27.36 -17.95
CA ILE A 6 -38.37 26.38 -18.52
C ILE A 6 -38.99 24.99 -18.67
N LYS A 7 -40.05 24.71 -17.89
CA LYS A 7 -40.86 23.48 -17.94
C LYS A 7 -41.60 23.29 -19.27
N ASN A 8 -41.77 24.35 -20.07
CA ASN A 8 -42.45 24.29 -21.36
C ASN A 8 -41.51 23.91 -22.52
N LEU A 9 -40.23 23.65 -22.27
CA LEU A 9 -39.29 23.23 -23.32
C LEU A 9 -39.59 21.78 -23.77
N PRO A 10 -39.60 21.48 -25.09
CA PRO A 10 -40.05 20.18 -25.64
C PRO A 10 -39.29 18.92 -25.19
N LYS A 11 -38.20 19.08 -24.42
CA LYS A 11 -37.34 18.01 -23.92
C LYS A 11 -36.86 18.24 -22.48
N PHE A 12 -37.51 19.13 -21.74
CA PHE A 12 -37.23 19.34 -20.31
C PHE A 12 -37.41 18.01 -19.56
N GLY A 13 -36.40 17.59 -18.79
CA GLY A 13 -36.37 16.31 -18.09
C GLY A 13 -35.92 15.09 -18.91
N LYS A 14 -35.54 15.24 -20.20
CA LYS A 14 -34.94 14.13 -21.01
C LYS A 14 -33.42 14.07 -20.93
N LEU A 15 -32.77 15.05 -20.31
CA LEU A 15 -31.36 14.99 -19.97
C LEU A 15 -31.26 14.51 -18.51
N ASN A 16 -30.69 13.32 -18.29
CA ASN A 16 -30.40 12.78 -16.94
C ASN A 16 -29.35 13.61 -16.16
N THR A 17 -29.02 14.81 -16.63
CA THR A 17 -28.08 15.77 -16.03
C THR A 17 -28.77 17.04 -15.53
N GLU A 18 -30.11 17.13 -15.60
CA GLU A 18 -30.85 18.20 -14.94
C GLU A 18 -30.79 17.98 -13.43
N HIS A 19 -29.77 18.56 -12.79
CA HIS A 19 -29.85 18.78 -11.35
C HIS A 19 -31.13 19.58 -11.09
N PRO A 20 -32.01 19.11 -10.19
CA PRO A 20 -33.23 19.85 -9.83
C PRO A 20 -32.87 21.28 -9.43
N ILE A 21 -33.78 22.23 -9.69
CA ILE A 21 -33.63 23.66 -9.39
C ILE A 21 -33.00 23.82 -7.99
N PHE A 22 -31.93 24.61 -7.91
CA PHE A 22 -31.27 24.90 -6.63
C PHE A 22 -32.30 25.43 -5.63
N THR A 23 -32.48 24.73 -4.51
CA THR A 23 -33.32 25.14 -3.38
C THR A 23 -32.46 25.25 -2.14
N ASN A 24 -32.62 26.33 -1.36
CA ASN A 24 -31.87 26.52 -0.09
C ASN A 24 -32.03 25.33 0.88
N GLU A 25 -33.15 24.61 0.82
CA GLU A 25 -33.43 23.40 1.61
C GLU A 25 -32.45 22.24 1.36
N ARG A 26 -31.69 22.26 0.25
CA ARG A 26 -30.71 21.22 -0.12
C ARG A 26 -29.26 21.65 0.11
N VAL A 27 -29.03 22.86 0.60
CA VAL A 27 -27.70 23.38 0.87
C VAL A 27 -27.35 23.06 2.31
N TYR A 28 -26.93 21.83 2.56
CA TYR A 28 -26.26 21.50 3.80
C TYR A 28 -24.78 21.89 3.66
N LYS A 29 -24.39 23.01 4.28
CA LYS A 29 -22.98 23.32 4.49
C LYS A 29 -22.62 22.81 5.88
N ASP A 30 -21.80 21.78 5.93
CA ASP A 30 -21.19 21.38 7.20
C ASP A 30 -20.28 22.52 7.70
N ILE A 31 -20.66 23.10 8.84
CA ILE A 31 -19.97 24.23 9.48
C ILE A 31 -19.00 23.78 10.58
N LYS A 32 -18.90 22.47 10.86
CA LYS A 32 -17.97 21.96 11.86
C LYS A 32 -16.54 22.34 11.50
N SER A 33 -15.83 22.87 12.48
CA SER A 33 -14.39 23.08 12.43
C SER A 33 -13.63 21.75 12.34
N CYS A 34 -12.36 21.80 11.93
CA CYS A 34 -11.47 20.64 11.94
C CYS A 34 -11.42 19.96 13.31
N LYS A 35 -11.41 20.75 14.40
CA LYS A 35 -11.37 20.23 15.77
C LYS A 35 -12.68 19.53 16.16
N GLU A 36 -13.83 20.11 15.83
CA GLU A 36 -15.12 19.47 16.10
C GLU A 36 -15.27 18.16 15.31
N ARG A 37 -14.78 18.12 14.07
CA ARG A 37 -14.73 16.88 13.28
C ARG A 37 -13.87 15.82 13.97
N GLU A 38 -12.66 16.19 14.41
CA GLU A 38 -11.76 15.29 15.15
C GLU A 38 -12.38 14.75 16.44
N GLU A 39 -13.18 15.55 17.15
CA GLU A 39 -13.84 15.11 18.38
C GLU A 39 -15.07 14.22 18.14
N PHE A 40 -15.88 14.48 17.12
CA PHE A 40 -17.19 13.83 16.95
C PHE A 40 -17.27 12.78 15.84
N GLU A 41 -16.31 12.73 14.92
CA GLU A 41 -16.33 11.86 13.73
C GLU A 41 -15.04 11.03 13.59
N SER A 42 -14.28 10.89 14.68
CA SER A 42 -13.06 10.09 14.73
C SER A 42 -13.33 8.62 14.34
N LYS A 43 -12.46 8.09 13.48
CA LYS A 43 -12.44 6.67 13.09
C LYS A 43 -11.50 5.84 13.97
N VAL A 44 -10.95 6.43 15.03
CA VAL A 44 -9.97 5.78 15.90
C VAL A 44 -10.66 4.73 16.79
N LEU A 45 -10.16 3.50 16.74
CA LEU A 45 -10.52 2.39 17.62
C LEU A 45 -9.43 2.16 18.67
N TYR A 46 -9.78 1.49 19.78
CA TYR A 46 -8.86 1.33 20.90
C TYR A 46 -7.80 0.26 20.69
N SER A 47 -8.07 -0.74 19.85
CA SER A 47 -7.19 -1.91 19.70
C SER A 47 -7.35 -2.59 18.32
N ILE A 48 -6.42 -3.50 18.01
CA ILE A 48 -6.51 -4.36 16.82
C ILE A 48 -7.70 -5.33 16.97
N GLU A 49 -7.95 -5.80 18.18
CA GLU A 49 -9.09 -6.63 18.55
C GLU A 49 -10.41 -5.94 18.19
N ASP A 50 -10.58 -4.67 18.58
CA ASP A 50 -11.77 -3.87 18.28
C ASP A 50 -11.93 -3.68 16.76
N ALA A 51 -10.83 -3.46 16.05
CA ALA A 51 -10.86 -3.30 14.60
C ALA A 51 -11.26 -4.58 13.86
N ILE A 52 -10.80 -5.74 14.33
CA ILE A 52 -11.23 -7.05 13.82
C ILE A 52 -12.73 -7.28 14.08
N GLU A 53 -13.24 -6.87 15.24
CA GLU A 53 -14.67 -6.98 15.55
C GLU A 53 -15.53 -6.03 14.72
N LYS A 54 -15.13 -4.75 14.61
CA LYS A 54 -15.85 -3.73 13.85
C LYS A 54 -15.84 -3.98 12.35
N SER A 55 -14.76 -4.51 11.80
CA SER A 55 -14.69 -4.96 10.40
C SER A 55 -15.50 -6.23 10.12
N GLN A 56 -16.01 -6.90 11.17
CA GLN A 56 -16.77 -8.14 11.06
C GLN A 56 -15.99 -9.26 10.34
N LEU A 57 -14.67 -9.29 10.53
CA LEU A 57 -13.80 -10.32 9.95
C LEU A 57 -14.22 -11.71 10.45
N LYS A 58 -14.38 -12.65 9.53
CA LYS A 58 -14.81 -14.03 9.79
C LYS A 58 -13.90 -15.03 9.08
N SER A 59 -13.96 -16.28 9.52
CA SER A 59 -13.26 -17.37 8.84
C SER A 59 -13.68 -17.48 7.38
N GLY A 60 -12.75 -17.84 6.50
CA GLY A 60 -13.00 -17.92 5.04
C GLY A 60 -12.79 -16.61 4.27
N MET A 61 -12.59 -15.48 4.96
CA MET A 61 -12.38 -14.17 4.33
C MET A 61 -10.95 -13.97 3.82
N THR A 62 -10.78 -12.95 2.97
CA THR A 62 -9.51 -12.51 2.42
C THR A 62 -9.04 -11.24 3.11
N ILE A 63 -7.82 -11.28 3.64
CA ILE A 63 -7.18 -10.11 4.26
C ILE A 63 -5.93 -9.70 3.50
N SER A 64 -5.60 -8.40 3.53
CA SER A 64 -4.45 -7.88 2.79
C SER A 64 -3.53 -7.02 3.65
N PHE A 65 -2.27 -6.97 3.22
CA PHE A 65 -1.18 -6.21 3.84
C PHE A 65 -0.22 -5.69 2.76
N HIS A 66 0.44 -4.58 3.04
CA HIS A 66 1.52 -4.08 2.18
C HIS A 66 2.91 -4.40 2.73
N HIS A 67 3.95 -4.37 1.90
CA HIS A 67 5.32 -4.74 2.31
C HIS A 67 6.32 -3.56 2.34
N HIS A 68 5.86 -2.31 2.40
CA HIS A 68 6.75 -1.14 2.36
C HIS A 68 7.76 -1.07 3.52
N PHE A 69 7.46 -1.70 4.66
CA PHE A 69 8.36 -1.81 5.82
C PHE A 69 9.44 -2.89 5.67
N ARG A 70 9.37 -3.71 4.62
CA ARG A 70 10.33 -4.78 4.33
C ARG A 70 10.50 -5.73 5.53
N ASP A 71 11.73 -6.08 5.89
CA ASP A 71 12.02 -6.95 7.04
C ASP A 71 11.81 -6.24 8.39
N GLY A 72 11.43 -4.95 8.38
CA GLY A 72 11.04 -4.22 9.57
C GLY A 72 9.54 -4.30 9.87
N ASP A 73 8.72 -5.01 9.10
CA ASP A 73 7.27 -5.04 9.29
C ASP A 73 6.85 -5.71 10.61
N PHE A 74 6.09 -4.99 11.44
CA PHE A 74 5.42 -5.56 12.61
C PHE A 74 3.92 -5.74 12.44
N VAL A 75 3.32 -5.04 11.47
CA VAL A 75 1.86 -4.98 11.29
C VAL A 75 1.28 -6.35 11.02
N LEU A 76 1.84 -7.10 10.06
CA LEU A 76 1.30 -8.39 9.66
C LEU A 76 1.33 -9.37 10.83
N ASN A 77 2.49 -9.51 11.49
CA ASN A 77 2.65 -10.45 12.60
C ASN A 77 1.72 -10.10 13.78
N LYS A 78 1.60 -8.82 14.15
CA LYS A 78 0.70 -8.36 15.23
C LYS A 78 -0.76 -8.69 14.93
N VAL A 79 -1.23 -8.37 13.72
CA VAL A 79 -2.61 -8.63 13.32
C VAL A 79 -2.89 -10.12 13.28
N MET A 80 -1.99 -10.93 12.70
CA MET A 80 -2.16 -12.38 12.62
C MET A 80 -2.19 -13.05 13.99
N GLU A 81 -1.40 -12.56 14.96
CA GLU A 81 -1.45 -13.04 16.34
C GLU A 81 -2.83 -12.80 16.97
N VAL A 82 -3.40 -11.60 16.81
CA VAL A 82 -4.72 -11.26 17.35
C VAL A 82 -5.82 -12.07 16.67
N ILE A 83 -5.77 -12.21 15.34
CA ILE A 83 -6.70 -13.04 14.57
C ILE A 83 -6.69 -14.49 15.08
N ALA A 84 -5.49 -15.06 15.28
CA ALA A 84 -5.34 -16.42 15.78
C ALA A 84 -5.90 -16.58 17.22
N LYS A 85 -5.67 -15.60 18.11
CA LYS A 85 -6.23 -15.58 19.47
C LYS A 85 -7.77 -15.54 19.47
N LYS A 86 -8.38 -14.85 18.49
CA LYS A 86 -9.84 -14.81 18.32
C LYS A 86 -10.41 -16.08 17.67
N GLY A 87 -9.56 -17.05 17.29
CA GLY A 87 -10.00 -18.32 16.72
C GLY A 87 -10.51 -18.23 15.28
N ILE A 88 -10.21 -17.14 14.58
CA ILE A 88 -10.54 -16.97 13.16
C ILE A 88 -9.60 -17.88 12.34
N LYS A 89 -10.15 -18.58 11.35
CA LYS A 89 -9.46 -19.61 10.57
C LYS A 89 -9.76 -19.51 9.07
N ASP A 90 -9.08 -20.33 8.28
CA ASP A 90 -9.34 -20.47 6.85
C ASP A 90 -9.26 -19.14 6.07
N LEU A 91 -8.29 -18.29 6.45
CA LEU A 91 -8.11 -17.00 5.78
C LEU A 91 -7.30 -17.14 4.50
N THR A 92 -7.67 -16.35 3.50
CA THR A 92 -6.81 -16.04 2.35
C THR A 92 -5.96 -14.82 2.67
N LEU A 93 -4.63 -14.98 2.69
CA LEU A 93 -3.67 -13.90 2.91
C LEU A 93 -3.21 -13.31 1.56
N ALA A 94 -3.73 -12.14 1.20
CA ALA A 94 -3.43 -11.41 -0.04
C ALA A 94 -2.36 -10.30 0.17
N ALA A 95 -1.24 -10.65 0.78
CA ALA A 95 -0.14 -9.71 1.06
C ALA A 95 0.58 -9.30 -0.24
N SER A 96 0.95 -8.02 -0.38
CA SER A 96 1.67 -7.56 -1.58
C SER A 96 3.05 -8.20 -1.78
N SER A 97 3.75 -8.57 -0.70
CA SER A 97 4.96 -9.41 -0.68
C SER A 97 5.18 -9.95 0.74
N LEU A 98 5.86 -11.08 0.90
CA LEU A 98 6.22 -11.69 2.19
C LEU A 98 7.75 -11.84 2.29
N LEU A 99 8.32 -11.16 3.28
CA LEU A 99 9.75 -11.20 3.62
C LEU A 99 10.06 -12.13 4.81
N SER A 100 11.34 -12.22 5.20
CA SER A 100 11.85 -13.15 6.21
C SER A 100 11.26 -12.90 7.60
N VAL A 101 10.96 -11.64 7.93
CA VAL A 101 10.31 -11.25 9.21
C VAL A 101 8.95 -11.92 9.42
N HIS A 102 8.30 -12.43 8.36
CA HIS A 102 7.00 -13.08 8.44
C HIS A 102 7.09 -14.61 8.64
N SER A 103 8.23 -15.15 9.09
CA SER A 103 8.33 -16.57 9.46
C SER A 103 7.30 -17.05 10.50
N PRO A 104 6.75 -16.22 11.41
CA PRO A 104 5.65 -16.65 12.30
C PRO A 104 4.39 -17.15 11.56
N LEU A 105 4.19 -16.78 10.28
CA LEU A 105 3.12 -17.33 9.46
C LEU A 105 3.15 -18.86 9.34
N ILE A 106 4.31 -19.50 9.52
CA ILE A 106 4.41 -20.96 9.48
C ILE A 106 3.46 -21.60 10.50
N GLU A 107 3.41 -21.07 11.73
CA GLU A 107 2.53 -21.61 12.77
C GLU A 107 1.07 -21.24 12.51
N HIS A 108 0.79 -20.07 11.95
CA HIS A 108 -0.57 -19.70 11.54
C HIS A 108 -1.10 -20.62 10.43
N VAL A 109 -0.24 -21.07 9.51
CA VAL A 109 -0.63 -22.04 8.49
C VAL A 109 -0.88 -23.42 9.11
N LYS A 110 0.04 -23.94 9.93
CA LYS A 110 -0.12 -25.24 10.60
C LYS A 110 -1.38 -25.34 11.46
N ASN A 111 -1.79 -24.24 12.10
CA ASN A 111 -2.97 -24.18 12.94
C ASN A 111 -4.29 -23.92 12.18
N GLY A 112 -4.21 -23.79 10.84
CA GLY A 112 -5.34 -23.54 9.95
C GLY A 112 -5.88 -22.11 10.02
N VAL A 113 -5.09 -21.15 10.53
CA VAL A 113 -5.46 -19.72 10.53
C VAL A 113 -5.40 -19.19 9.10
N VAL A 114 -4.33 -19.53 8.37
CA VAL A 114 -4.14 -19.18 6.96
C VAL A 114 -4.10 -20.46 6.13
N THR A 115 -5.00 -20.57 5.15
CA THR A 115 -5.10 -21.74 4.27
C THR A 115 -4.72 -21.41 2.83
N ARG A 116 -4.71 -20.13 2.44
CA ARG A 116 -4.35 -19.66 1.10
C ARG A 116 -3.46 -18.43 1.19
N ILE A 117 -2.44 -18.36 0.35
CA ILE A 117 -1.55 -17.21 0.24
C ILE A 117 -1.50 -16.75 -1.22
N GLU A 118 -1.64 -15.45 -1.41
CA GLU A 118 -1.44 -14.78 -2.69
C GLU A 118 -0.47 -13.60 -2.51
N THR A 119 0.64 -13.59 -3.24
CA THR A 119 1.74 -12.65 -2.98
C THR A 119 2.61 -12.40 -4.22
N SER A 120 3.40 -11.31 -4.23
CA SER A 120 4.45 -11.13 -5.25
C SER A 120 5.71 -11.93 -4.96
N GLY A 121 5.98 -12.19 -3.70
CA GLY A 121 7.25 -12.73 -3.26
C GLY A 121 7.11 -13.41 -1.92
N LEU A 122 7.93 -14.41 -1.73
CA LEU A 122 8.00 -15.19 -0.50
C LEU A 122 9.48 -15.52 -0.30
N ARG A 123 9.99 -15.30 0.92
CA ARG A 123 11.42 -15.33 1.26
C ARG A 123 11.65 -16.06 2.59
N GLY A 124 12.91 -16.38 2.86
CA GLY A 124 13.34 -16.94 4.15
C GLY A 124 12.70 -18.29 4.49
N GLU A 125 12.56 -18.55 5.78
CA GLU A 125 12.06 -19.83 6.33
C GLU A 125 10.64 -20.16 5.84
N LEU A 126 9.79 -19.15 5.65
CA LEU A 126 8.45 -19.36 5.11
C LEU A 126 8.52 -19.93 3.68
N ALA A 127 9.47 -19.49 2.85
CA ALA A 127 9.66 -20.01 1.50
C ALA A 127 10.15 -21.44 1.48
N GLU A 128 11.07 -21.75 2.36
CA GLU A 128 11.55 -23.12 2.53
C GLU A 128 10.43 -24.05 3.00
N ALA A 129 9.64 -23.61 3.99
CA ALA A 129 8.52 -24.39 4.51
C ALA A 129 7.44 -24.63 3.43
N VAL A 130 7.04 -23.59 2.69
CA VAL A 130 6.10 -23.72 1.56
C VAL A 130 6.66 -24.68 0.50
N SER A 131 7.96 -24.58 0.17
CA SER A 131 8.60 -25.47 -0.81
C SER A 131 8.65 -26.94 -0.35
N LYS A 132 8.61 -27.18 0.97
CA LYS A 132 8.52 -28.50 1.59
C LYS A 132 7.08 -28.99 1.81
N GLY A 133 6.08 -28.29 1.28
CA GLY A 133 4.68 -28.69 1.34
C GLY A 133 3.92 -28.20 2.59
N LEU A 134 4.28 -27.05 3.14
CA LEU A 134 3.55 -26.46 4.29
C LEU A 134 2.06 -26.19 4.00
N LEU A 135 1.68 -25.91 2.75
CA LEU A 135 0.31 -25.58 2.35
C LEU A 135 -0.25 -26.64 1.40
N ASP A 136 -1.49 -27.07 1.65
CA ASP A 136 -2.24 -27.96 0.75
C ASP A 136 -2.68 -27.23 -0.54
N ILE A 137 -2.97 -25.93 -0.43
CA ILE A 137 -3.35 -25.08 -1.56
C ILE A 137 -2.10 -24.34 -2.06
N PRO A 138 -1.72 -24.48 -3.34
CA PRO A 138 -0.55 -23.80 -3.89
C PRO A 138 -0.62 -22.28 -3.71
N VAL A 139 0.51 -21.69 -3.33
CA VAL A 139 0.65 -20.23 -3.24
C VAL A 139 0.51 -19.62 -4.63
N VAL A 140 -0.33 -18.59 -4.76
CA VAL A 140 -0.52 -17.87 -6.03
C VAL A 140 0.44 -16.69 -6.08
N PHE A 141 1.43 -16.78 -6.97
CA PHE A 141 2.36 -15.69 -7.23
C PHE A 141 1.85 -14.77 -8.33
N ARG A 142 1.78 -13.46 -8.06
CA ARG A 142 1.47 -12.44 -9.07
C ARG A 142 2.50 -11.33 -9.06
N SER A 143 2.87 -10.81 -10.23
CA SER A 143 3.65 -9.57 -10.29
C SER A 143 2.91 -8.42 -9.62
N HIS A 144 3.58 -7.33 -9.25
CA HIS A 144 2.92 -6.17 -8.66
C HIS A 144 1.77 -5.64 -9.52
N GLY A 145 1.97 -5.54 -10.85
CA GLY A 145 0.91 -5.17 -11.79
C GLY A 145 -0.20 -6.23 -11.89
N GLY A 146 0.16 -7.52 -11.85
CA GLY A 146 -0.81 -8.61 -11.86
C GLY A 146 -1.69 -8.65 -10.61
N ARG A 147 -1.14 -8.35 -9.43
CA ARG A 147 -1.91 -8.21 -8.19
C ARG A 147 -2.90 -7.05 -8.30
N ALA A 148 -2.44 -5.87 -8.74
CA ALA A 148 -3.32 -4.72 -8.90
C ALA A 148 -4.46 -4.98 -9.90
N TYR A 149 -4.15 -5.65 -11.01
CA TYR A 149 -5.14 -6.09 -11.99
C TYR A 149 -6.16 -7.06 -11.38
N ALA A 150 -5.70 -8.06 -10.64
CA ALA A 150 -6.56 -9.08 -10.05
C ALA A 150 -7.50 -8.50 -8.96
N ILE A 151 -7.02 -7.54 -8.16
CA ILE A 151 -7.84 -6.81 -7.19
C ILE A 151 -8.91 -5.99 -7.92
N LYS A 152 -8.50 -5.17 -8.88
CA LYS A 152 -9.40 -4.28 -9.62
C LYS A 152 -10.50 -5.02 -10.36
N ASN A 153 -10.21 -6.19 -10.92
CA ASN A 153 -11.19 -7.00 -11.65
C ASN A 153 -12.00 -7.96 -10.77
N GLY A 154 -11.71 -8.02 -9.46
CA GLY A 154 -12.43 -8.86 -8.52
C GLY A 154 -12.03 -10.33 -8.51
N ASP A 155 -10.91 -10.69 -9.14
CA ASP A 155 -10.27 -12.01 -8.99
C ASP A 155 -9.73 -12.21 -7.57
N ILE A 156 -9.30 -11.10 -6.94
CA ILE A 156 -8.99 -11.00 -5.52
C ILE A 156 -9.98 -10.01 -4.91
N LYS A 157 -10.88 -10.50 -4.06
CA LYS A 157 -11.78 -9.64 -3.28
C LYS A 157 -11.22 -9.54 -1.88
N ILE A 158 -10.74 -8.36 -1.50
CA ILE A 158 -10.20 -8.12 -0.16
C ILE A 158 -11.38 -7.74 0.73
N ASP A 159 -11.64 -8.56 1.75
CA ASP A 159 -12.67 -8.27 2.75
C ASP A 159 -12.17 -7.21 3.74
N VAL A 160 -10.95 -7.40 4.26
CA VAL A 160 -10.34 -6.45 5.21
C VAL A 160 -8.87 -6.18 4.88
N ALA A 161 -8.52 -4.92 4.65
CA ALA A 161 -7.14 -4.47 4.45
C ALA A 161 -6.57 -3.90 5.75
N PHE A 162 -5.43 -4.42 6.20
CA PHE A 162 -4.69 -3.91 7.35
C PHE A 162 -3.42 -3.19 6.85
N LEU A 163 -3.43 -1.86 6.89
CA LEU A 163 -2.42 -1.01 6.25
C LEU A 163 -1.63 -0.25 7.31
N GLY A 164 -0.31 -0.45 7.36
CA GLY A 164 0.57 0.28 8.25
C GLY A 164 0.95 1.65 7.70
N ALA A 165 0.78 2.71 8.49
CA ALA A 165 1.14 4.07 8.10
C ALA A 165 1.98 4.77 9.18
N PRO A 166 3.18 5.27 8.84
CA PRO A 166 4.04 6.07 9.74
C PRO A 166 3.42 7.38 10.24
N SER A 167 2.37 7.88 9.59
CA SER A 167 1.55 8.97 10.09
C SER A 167 0.11 8.78 9.63
N CYS A 168 -0.84 9.06 10.51
CA CYS A 168 -2.26 9.06 10.17
C CYS A 168 -3.00 10.06 11.07
N ASP A 169 -3.96 10.81 10.53
CA ASP A 169 -4.90 11.55 11.39
C ASP A 169 -6.07 10.65 11.83
N SER A 170 -6.93 11.18 12.70
CA SER A 170 -8.11 10.50 13.23
C SER A 170 -9.17 10.14 12.18
N PHE A 171 -9.07 10.67 10.96
CA PHE A 171 -10.00 10.41 9.85
C PHE A 171 -9.48 9.41 8.82
N GLY A 172 -8.21 9.04 8.90
CA GLY A 172 -7.58 8.09 7.99
C GLY A 172 -6.72 8.71 6.88
N ASN A 173 -6.45 10.02 6.89
CA ASN A 173 -5.44 10.55 5.97
C ASN A 173 -4.07 10.08 6.44
N ALA A 174 -3.46 9.19 5.67
CA ALA A 174 -2.28 8.45 6.08
C ALA A 174 -1.12 8.61 5.10
N ASN A 175 0.10 8.59 5.60
CA ASN A 175 1.29 8.79 4.77
C ASN A 175 2.51 7.98 5.25
N GLY A 176 3.43 7.70 4.33
CA GLY A 176 4.65 6.91 4.55
C GLY A 176 5.78 7.65 5.26
N TYR A 177 5.54 8.87 5.75
CA TYR A 177 6.46 9.67 6.55
C TYR A 177 5.70 10.55 7.53
N SER A 178 6.37 10.99 8.60
CA SER A 178 5.86 11.95 9.58
C SER A 178 6.54 13.32 9.38
N ARG A 179 5.80 14.40 9.63
CA ARG A 179 6.36 15.77 9.67
C ARG A 179 6.72 16.21 11.10
N ASP A 180 6.07 15.60 12.08
CA ASP A 180 6.12 16.06 13.47
C ASP A 180 7.29 15.44 14.24
N HIS A 181 7.85 14.34 13.74
CA HIS A 181 9.06 13.72 14.29
C HIS A 181 9.73 12.79 13.28
N ASP A 182 11.03 12.58 13.48
CA ASP A 182 11.87 11.64 12.71
C ASP A 182 12.00 10.27 13.40
N ASN A 183 11.10 9.97 14.35
CA ASN A 183 11.15 8.74 15.12
C ASN A 183 10.19 7.69 14.52
N GLY A 184 10.55 6.42 14.62
CA GLY A 184 9.77 5.33 14.05
C GLY A 184 10.10 5.05 12.58
N ILE A 185 9.36 4.13 11.98
CA ILE A 185 9.67 3.57 10.66
C ILE A 185 9.12 4.49 9.55
N ILE A 186 9.98 4.96 8.63
CA ILE A 186 9.57 5.84 7.50
C ILE A 186 9.80 5.11 6.18
N CYS A 187 8.72 4.73 5.50
CA CYS A 187 8.79 3.95 4.26
C CYS A 187 8.70 4.78 2.97
N GLY A 188 8.32 6.06 3.08
CA GLY A 188 8.16 6.96 1.95
C GLY A 188 6.88 6.67 1.15
N SER A 189 6.99 5.92 0.05
CA SER A 189 5.83 5.63 -0.81
C SER A 189 4.91 4.58 -0.18
N LEU A 190 3.60 4.73 -0.38
CA LEU A 190 2.57 3.76 -0.02
C LEU A 190 1.86 3.16 -1.24
N GLY A 191 2.55 3.10 -2.39
CA GLY A 191 1.97 2.71 -3.68
C GLY A 191 1.21 1.37 -3.68
N TYR A 192 1.73 0.34 -2.99
CA TYR A 192 1.03 -0.95 -2.92
C TYR A 192 -0.20 -0.91 -2.02
N ALA A 193 -0.15 -0.13 -0.93
CA ALA A 193 -1.21 -0.01 0.07
C ALA A 193 -2.40 0.78 -0.50
N LYS A 194 -2.12 1.74 -1.38
CA LYS A 194 -3.14 2.53 -2.07
C LYS A 194 -4.10 1.67 -2.88
N THR A 195 -3.62 0.60 -3.52
CA THR A 195 -4.52 -0.33 -4.24
C THR A 195 -5.44 -1.06 -3.27
N ASP A 196 -4.93 -1.49 -2.12
CA ASP A 196 -5.74 -2.18 -1.11
C ASP A 196 -6.80 -1.24 -0.54
N ALA A 197 -6.41 -0.01 -0.18
CA ALA A 197 -7.32 1.01 0.34
C ALA A 197 -8.49 1.31 -0.62
N GLN A 198 -8.22 1.35 -1.92
CA GLN A 198 -9.23 1.71 -2.93
C GLN A 198 -10.25 0.60 -3.24
N TYR A 199 -9.93 -0.66 -2.96
CA TYR A 199 -10.73 -1.81 -3.45
C TYR A 199 -11.12 -2.81 -2.36
N ALA A 200 -10.57 -2.70 -1.14
CA ALA A 200 -11.00 -3.54 -0.02
C ALA A 200 -12.39 -3.12 0.46
N SER A 201 -13.14 -4.09 1.00
CA SER A 201 -14.49 -3.84 1.53
C SER A 201 -14.45 -3.09 2.87
N CYS A 202 -13.40 -3.31 3.65
CA CYS A 202 -13.10 -2.57 4.87
C CYS A 202 -11.59 -2.28 4.97
N VAL A 203 -11.22 -1.06 5.33
CA VAL A 203 -9.83 -0.62 5.43
C VAL A 203 -9.52 -0.12 6.84
N ILE A 204 -8.51 -0.75 7.44
CA ILE A 204 -8.00 -0.42 8.77
C ILE A 204 -6.57 0.08 8.62
N VAL A 205 -6.33 1.33 9.02
CA VAL A 205 -4.97 1.88 9.10
C VAL A 205 -4.42 1.66 10.51
N LEU A 206 -3.24 1.05 10.62
CA LEU A 206 -2.47 0.96 11.86
C LEU A 206 -1.37 2.00 11.83
N THR A 207 -1.29 2.84 12.84
CA THR A 207 -0.27 3.89 12.96
C THR A 207 0.36 3.87 14.35
N ASP A 208 1.64 4.16 14.46
CA ASP A 208 2.30 4.48 15.74
C ASP A 208 2.31 5.98 16.04
N ASN A 209 1.80 6.78 15.10
CA ASN A 209 1.81 8.23 15.16
C ASN A 209 0.49 8.82 14.66
N LEU A 210 -0.39 9.13 15.61
CA LEU A 210 -1.58 9.94 15.35
C LEU A 210 -1.21 11.42 15.30
N VAL A 211 -1.52 12.08 14.19
CA VAL A 211 -1.23 13.52 13.97
C VAL A 211 -2.53 14.33 13.86
N PRO A 212 -2.49 15.66 14.10
CA PRO A 212 -3.67 16.50 13.98
C PRO A 212 -4.27 16.52 12.57
N PHE A 213 -5.59 16.59 12.49
CA PHE A 213 -6.29 16.72 11.21
C PHE A 213 -6.13 18.12 10.58
N PRO A 214 -5.94 18.24 9.25
CA PRO A 214 -5.74 17.16 8.28
C PRO A 214 -4.26 16.79 8.10
N ASN A 215 -3.96 15.49 8.06
CA ASN A 215 -2.62 15.01 7.70
C ASN A 215 -2.37 15.19 6.20
N VAL A 216 -1.39 16.01 5.83
CA VAL A 216 -1.10 16.36 4.43
C VAL A 216 0.40 16.35 4.09
N PRO A 217 0.80 15.83 2.93
CA PRO A 217 0.00 15.10 1.94
C PRO A 217 -0.46 13.73 2.47
N ALA A 218 -1.50 13.18 1.84
CA ALA A 218 -2.05 11.86 2.15
C ALA A 218 -1.72 10.89 1.02
N GLY A 219 -1.00 9.80 1.34
CA GLY A 219 -0.77 8.68 0.43
C GLY A 219 -1.98 7.76 0.33
N ILE A 220 -2.73 7.64 1.42
CA ILE A 220 -4.06 7.03 1.53
C ILE A 220 -5.00 8.10 2.06
N PHE A 221 -6.13 8.31 1.38
CA PHE A 221 -7.08 9.36 1.76
C PHE A 221 -8.11 8.83 2.76
N GLN A 222 -8.62 9.72 3.62
CA GLN A 222 -9.69 9.41 4.56
C GLN A 222 -10.95 8.80 3.93
N SER A 223 -11.20 9.01 2.63
CA SER A 223 -12.34 8.42 1.92
C SER A 223 -12.23 6.91 1.79
N ASP A 224 -11.01 6.40 1.84
CA ASP A 224 -10.67 5.00 1.57
C ASP A 224 -10.37 4.25 2.88
N VAL A 225 -10.65 4.84 4.05
CA VAL A 225 -10.33 4.29 5.38
C VAL A 225 -11.59 4.22 6.23
N ASP A 226 -11.88 3.07 6.83
CA ASP A 226 -13.01 2.89 7.74
C ASP A 226 -12.60 3.10 9.19
N TYR A 227 -11.43 2.58 9.57
CA TYR A 227 -10.94 2.63 10.94
C TYR A 227 -9.45 2.95 11.04
N VAL A 228 -9.05 3.58 12.14
CA VAL A 228 -7.66 3.86 12.49
C VAL A 228 -7.37 3.23 13.84
N VAL A 229 -6.22 2.57 14.00
CA VAL A 229 -5.78 2.00 15.27
C VAL A 229 -4.40 2.55 15.59
N LYS A 230 -4.27 3.18 16.76
CA LYS A 230 -2.96 3.55 17.29
C LYS A 230 -2.31 2.34 17.94
N VAL A 231 -1.09 2.01 17.56
CA VAL A 231 -0.25 0.96 18.16
C VAL A 231 1.07 1.54 18.65
N ASP A 232 1.82 0.79 19.45
CA ASP A 232 3.10 1.29 19.99
C ASP A 232 4.19 1.42 18.92
N ALA A 233 4.20 0.49 17.96
CA ALA A 233 5.15 0.46 16.84
C ALA A 233 4.58 -0.34 15.68
N ILE A 234 4.74 0.18 14.45
CA ILE A 234 4.34 -0.52 13.21
C ILE A 234 5.52 -1.21 12.51
N GLY A 235 6.76 -0.90 12.91
CA GLY A 235 7.94 -1.58 12.40
C GLY A 235 9.27 -1.10 12.98
N ASP A 236 10.35 -1.77 12.57
CA ASP A 236 11.74 -1.40 12.89
C ASP A 236 12.38 -0.59 11.74
N PRO A 237 12.81 0.66 11.98
CA PRO A 237 13.54 1.46 10.99
C PRO A 237 14.77 0.76 10.40
N ASN A 238 15.47 -0.05 11.19
CA ASN A 238 16.65 -0.79 10.74
C ASN A 238 16.30 -1.87 9.69
N GLY A 239 15.05 -2.33 9.70
CA GLY A 239 14.52 -3.29 8.73
C GLY A 239 14.24 -2.69 7.34
N ILE A 240 14.10 -1.36 7.20
CA ILE A 240 13.86 -0.73 5.88
C ILE A 240 15.11 -0.82 4.99
N MET A 241 16.29 -0.53 5.53
CA MET A 241 17.54 -0.54 4.76
C MET A 241 18.20 -1.93 4.67
N SER A 242 17.52 -2.98 5.11
CA SER A 242 18.00 -4.35 4.96
C SER A 242 18.16 -4.72 3.48
N GLY A 243 19.29 -5.33 3.12
CA GLY A 243 19.54 -5.90 1.79
C GLY A 243 20.32 -5.04 0.77
N ALA A 244 19.83 -5.05 -0.48
CA ALA A 244 20.59 -4.86 -1.72
C ALA A 244 21.06 -3.42 -2.03
N THR A 245 20.69 -2.44 -1.22
CA THR A 245 20.80 -0.99 -1.52
C THR A 245 22.21 -0.42 -1.32
N ARG A 246 23.25 -1.05 -1.89
CA ARG A 246 24.62 -0.51 -1.91
C ARG A 246 25.25 -0.74 -3.29
N PHE A 247 26.05 0.22 -3.74
CA PHE A 247 26.87 0.03 -4.92
C PHE A 247 27.85 -1.13 -4.67
N THR A 248 27.88 -2.05 -5.62
CA THR A 248 28.80 -3.17 -5.57
C THR A 248 30.25 -2.71 -5.71
N LYS A 249 31.15 -3.45 -5.05
CA LYS A 249 32.61 -3.35 -5.25
C LYS A 249 33.16 -4.58 -5.97
N ASN A 250 32.30 -5.53 -6.32
CA ASN A 250 32.70 -6.75 -7.01
C ASN A 250 33.10 -6.41 -8.46
N PRO A 251 34.35 -6.66 -8.87
CA PRO A 251 34.81 -6.31 -10.22
C PRO A 251 34.00 -6.98 -11.33
N LYS A 252 33.46 -8.18 -11.08
CA LYS A 252 32.58 -8.87 -12.04
C LYS A 252 31.27 -8.13 -12.26
N GLU A 253 30.64 -7.66 -11.17
CA GLU A 253 29.38 -6.91 -11.27
C GLU A 253 29.59 -5.53 -11.86
N LEU A 254 30.74 -4.90 -11.60
CA LEU A 254 31.12 -3.63 -12.21
C LEU A 254 31.32 -3.76 -13.72
N LEU A 255 31.97 -4.83 -14.20
CA LEU A 255 32.11 -5.11 -15.63
C LEU A 255 30.75 -5.30 -16.31
N ILE A 256 29.83 -6.05 -15.68
CA ILE A 256 28.46 -6.24 -16.19
C ILE A 256 27.73 -4.88 -16.26
N ALA A 257 27.86 -4.06 -15.22
CA ALA A 257 27.23 -2.75 -15.15
C ALA A 257 27.75 -1.78 -16.22
N GLU A 258 29.06 -1.74 -16.43
CA GLU A 258 29.70 -0.93 -17.48
C GLU A 258 29.23 -1.37 -18.87
N THR A 259 29.29 -2.67 -19.14
CA THR A 259 28.81 -3.26 -20.40
C THR A 259 27.33 -2.94 -20.65
N THR A 260 26.50 -3.01 -19.60
CA THR A 260 25.07 -2.68 -19.69
C THR A 260 24.87 -1.20 -20.05
N ALA A 261 25.63 -0.29 -19.45
CA ALA A 261 25.58 1.13 -19.77
C ALA A 261 26.03 1.42 -21.21
N GLU A 262 26.99 0.67 -21.76
CA GLU A 262 27.38 0.75 -23.17
C GLU A 262 26.25 0.31 -24.10
N VAL A 263 25.57 -0.80 -23.79
CA VAL A 263 24.40 -1.25 -24.56
C VAL A 263 23.31 -0.19 -24.56
N ILE A 264 23.01 0.40 -23.40
CA ILE A 264 22.01 1.47 -23.29
C ILE A 264 22.43 2.66 -24.14
N GLU A 265 23.69 3.08 -24.08
CA GLU A 265 24.19 4.19 -24.90
C GLU A 265 24.02 3.95 -26.41
N GLN A 266 24.23 2.70 -26.86
CA GLN A 266 24.14 2.31 -28.27
C GLN A 266 22.74 1.87 -28.70
N SER A 267 21.77 1.82 -27.78
CA SER A 267 20.41 1.32 -28.04
C SER A 267 19.59 2.18 -29.01
N GLY A 268 20.03 3.40 -29.31
CA GLY A 268 19.26 4.40 -30.06
C GLY A 268 18.19 5.12 -29.24
N VAL A 269 17.95 4.73 -27.98
CA VAL A 269 17.01 5.42 -27.07
C VAL A 269 17.68 6.27 -26.00
N PHE A 270 19.02 6.24 -25.89
CA PHE A 270 19.79 7.09 -24.98
C PHE A 270 19.94 8.51 -25.53
N LYS A 271 18.86 9.28 -25.41
CA LYS A 271 18.70 10.67 -25.86
C LYS A 271 18.12 11.52 -24.74
N ASP A 272 18.18 12.84 -24.90
CA ASP A 272 17.61 13.76 -23.92
C ASP A 272 16.11 13.47 -23.69
N GLY A 273 15.71 13.41 -22.42
CA GLY A 273 14.35 13.05 -22.01
C GLY A 273 14.03 11.55 -22.03
N PHE A 274 15.03 10.66 -22.08
CA PHE A 274 14.76 9.21 -21.91
C PHE A 274 14.38 8.87 -20.45
N SER A 275 13.60 7.82 -20.26
CA SER A 275 13.22 7.30 -18.93
C SER A 275 13.82 5.91 -18.73
N PHE A 276 14.17 5.57 -17.48
CA PHE A 276 14.72 4.26 -17.19
C PHE A 276 14.50 3.84 -15.73
N GLN A 277 14.38 2.53 -15.51
CA GLN A 277 14.28 1.97 -14.17
C GLN A 277 15.53 1.13 -13.87
N MET A 278 16.13 1.36 -12.70
CA MET A 278 17.26 0.58 -12.19
C MET A 278 16.80 -0.44 -11.16
N GLY A 279 17.56 -1.52 -11.01
CA GLY A 279 17.38 -2.43 -9.90
C GLY A 279 17.94 -1.85 -8.60
N SER A 280 17.56 -2.45 -7.48
CA SER A 280 17.88 -1.95 -6.14
C SER A 280 19.25 -2.39 -5.61
N GLY A 281 20.07 -3.12 -6.39
CA GLY A 281 21.41 -3.53 -5.97
C GLY A 281 22.29 -4.18 -7.04
N GLY A 282 23.53 -4.50 -6.65
CA GLY A 282 24.51 -5.21 -7.49
C GLY A 282 24.84 -4.47 -8.79
N ALA A 283 25.05 -5.23 -9.88
CA ALA A 283 25.32 -4.68 -11.20
C ALA A 283 24.19 -3.77 -11.73
N SER A 284 22.92 -4.09 -11.42
CA SER A 284 21.77 -3.33 -11.89
C SER A 284 21.75 -1.90 -11.33
N LEU A 285 22.04 -1.72 -10.04
CA LEU A 285 22.18 -0.39 -9.43
C LEU A 285 23.47 0.29 -9.89
N ALA A 286 24.57 -0.45 -10.00
CA ALA A 286 25.86 0.09 -10.42
C ALA A 286 25.84 0.64 -11.86
N THR A 287 24.96 0.15 -12.72
CA THR A 287 24.77 0.66 -14.09
C THR A 287 24.46 2.16 -14.09
N ALA A 288 23.73 2.66 -13.09
CA ALA A 288 23.41 4.08 -12.95
C ALA A 288 24.65 4.97 -12.84
N ARG A 289 25.75 4.47 -12.25
CA ARG A 289 27.02 5.21 -12.15
C ARG A 289 27.62 5.47 -13.53
N PHE A 290 27.69 4.43 -14.37
CA PHE A 290 28.25 4.53 -15.72
C PHE A 290 27.35 5.34 -16.65
N LEU A 291 26.03 5.19 -16.52
CA LEU A 291 25.08 6.03 -17.27
C LEU A 291 25.21 7.50 -16.91
N ARG A 292 25.36 7.85 -15.62
CA ARG A 292 25.59 9.24 -15.21
C ARG A 292 26.79 9.85 -15.92
N GLU A 293 27.91 9.12 -16.00
CA GLU A 293 29.11 9.60 -16.69
C GLU A 293 28.86 9.85 -18.18
N LYS A 294 28.14 8.93 -18.85
CA LYS A 294 27.78 9.06 -20.27
C LYS A 294 26.78 10.20 -20.51
N MET A 295 25.80 10.38 -19.62
CA MET A 295 24.82 11.48 -19.66
C MET A 295 25.52 12.84 -19.56
N LEU A 296 26.48 12.98 -18.63
CA LEU A 296 27.27 14.20 -18.48
C LEU A 296 28.12 14.50 -19.73
N LYS A 297 28.74 13.48 -20.33
CA LYS A 297 29.54 13.65 -21.56
C LYS A 297 28.71 14.09 -22.77
N LYS A 298 27.46 13.62 -22.89
CA LYS A 298 26.55 13.97 -23.99
C LYS A 298 25.63 15.15 -23.70
N ASN A 299 25.72 15.72 -22.49
CA ASN A 299 24.82 16.76 -21.99
C ASN A 299 23.33 16.39 -22.17
N ILE A 300 22.96 15.17 -21.79
CA ILE A 300 21.58 14.69 -21.79
C ILE A 300 21.08 14.47 -20.35
N LYS A 301 19.78 14.62 -20.14
CA LYS A 301 19.10 14.34 -18.88
C LYS A 301 18.00 13.31 -19.09
N ALA A 302 17.79 12.49 -18.08
CA ALA A 302 16.66 11.58 -18.04
C ALA A 302 15.43 12.31 -17.51
N ASP A 303 14.24 11.86 -17.93
CA ASP A 303 12.96 12.41 -17.47
C ASP A 303 12.57 11.83 -16.11
N PHE A 304 12.52 10.49 -15.99
CA PHE A 304 12.26 9.76 -14.73
C PHE A 304 12.84 8.33 -14.72
#